data_AF-A0A842W6N6-F1
#
_entry.id   AF-A0A842W6N6-F1
#
_cell.length_a   1.000
_cell.length_b   1.000
_cell.length_c   1.000
_cell.angle_alpha   90.00
_cell.angle_beta   90.00
_cell.angle_gamma   90.00
#
_symmetry.space_group_name_H-M   'P 1'
#
loop_
_entity.id
_entity.type
_entity.pdbx_description
1 polymer ?
#
loop_
_entity_poly.entity_id
_entity_poly.type
_entity_poly.pdbx_seq_one_letter_code
_entity_poly.pdbx_strand_id
1 'polypeptide(L)' 'METKKHPIKKWEVSIIEIENTIGKKYKVTKKIPEMSVAETKVFRSKQDAKKQFEAWLE' A
#
# COMPACT_ATOMS: atom_id res chain seq x y z
N MET A 1 12.96 24.04 25.26
CA MET A 1 13.02 22.60 24.90
C MET A 1 12.41 22.46 23.51
N GLU A 2 13.25 22.37 22.48
CA GLU A 2 12.77 22.15 21.12
C GLU A 2 12.31 20.70 21.01
N THR A 3 11.00 20.48 20.87
CA THR A 3 10.48 19.17 20.52
C THR A 3 11.00 18.85 19.12
N LYS A 4 12.00 17.96 19.05
CA LYS A 4 12.46 17.38 17.77
C LYS A 4 11.22 16.82 17.08
N LYS A 5 10.69 17.54 16.09
CA LYS A 5 9.63 17.05 15.20
C LYS A 5 10.23 15.83 14.53
N HIS A 6 9.87 14.64 15.02
CA HIS A 6 10.21 13.41 14.32
C HIS A 6 9.61 13.56 12.91
N PRO A 7 10.38 13.29 11.85
CA PRO A 7 9.83 13.34 10.51
C PRO A 7 8.58 12.45 10.51
N ILE A 8 7.46 13.03 10.07
CA ILE A 8 6.22 12.29 9.87
C ILE A 8 6.54 11.34 8.72
N LYS A 9 6.93 10.11 9.06
CA LYS A 9 7.37 9.11 8.08
C LYS A 9 6.20 8.85 7.13
N LYS A 10 6.43 9.11 5.84
CA LYS A 10 5.37 9.04 4.84
C LYS A 10 5.13 7.58 4.48
N TRP A 11 3.90 7.13 4.69
CA TRP A 11 3.45 5.89 4.12
C TRP A 11 3.32 6.05 2.61
N GLU A 12 3.94 5.15 1.86
CA GLU A 12 3.75 5.03 0.42
C GLU A 12 2.79 3.89 0.15
N VAL A 13 1.75 4.16 -0.64
CA VAL A 13 0.78 3.14 -1.05
C VAL A 13 0.87 2.94 -2.55
N SER A 14 0.86 1.69 -3.00
CA SER A 14 0.94 1.31 -4.41
C SER A 14 -0.06 0.21 -4.73
N ILE A 15 -0.56 0.18 -5.96
CA ILE A 15 -1.42 -0.88 -6.49
C ILE A 15 -0.84 -1.36 -7.82
N ILE A 16 -0.67 -2.68 -7.97
CA ILE A 16 -0.20 -3.30 -9.21
C ILE A 16 -1.18 -4.38 -9.68
N GLU A 17 -1.39 -4.46 -10.99
CA GLU A 17 -2.12 -5.57 -11.63
C GLU A 17 -1.12 -6.71 -11.92
N ILE A 18 -1.51 -7.93 -11.58
CA ILE A 18 -0.73 -9.14 -11.80
C ILE A 18 -1.61 -10.11 -12.58
N GLU A 19 -1.22 -10.42 -13.80
CA GLU A 19 -1.86 -11.44 -14.61
C GLU A 19 -1.13 -12.78 -14.42
N ASN A 20 -1.87 -13.83 -14.07
CA ASN A 20 -1.35 -15.20 -14.00
C ASN A 20 -2.22 -16.13 -14.83
N THR A 21 -1.80 -17.38 -14.99
CA THR A 21 -2.56 -18.45 -15.68
C THR A 21 -3.98 -18.68 -15.14
N ILE A 22 -4.25 -18.27 -13.88
CA ILE A 22 -5.54 -18.42 -13.18
C ILE A 22 -6.41 -17.14 -13.31
N GLY A 23 -5.89 -16.08 -13.92
CA GLY A 23 -6.57 -14.80 -14.13
C GLY A 23 -5.87 -13.60 -13.48
N LYS A 24 -6.56 -12.45 -13.54
CA LYS A 24 -6.05 -11.17 -13.02
C LYS A 24 -6.20 -11.07 -11.50
N LYS A 25 -5.16 -10.58 -10.84
CA LYS A 25 -5.13 -10.22 -9.42
C LYS A 25 -4.58 -8.81 -9.26
N TYR A 26 -4.90 -8.19 -8.15
CA TYR A 26 -4.50 -6.82 -7.82
C TYR A 26 -3.79 -6.84 -6.48
N LYS A 27 -2.53 -6.40 -6.45
CA LYS A 27 -1.72 -6.35 -5.23
C LYS A 27 -1.59 -4.91 -4.76
N VAL A 28 -2.07 -4.62 -3.57
CA VAL A 28 -1.95 -3.31 -2.91
C VAL A 28 -0.87 -3.43 -1.85
N THR A 29 0.12 -2.53 -1.87
CA THR A 29 1.25 -2.52 -0.92
C THR A 29 1.35 -1.15 -0.27
N LYS A 30 1.35 -1.10 1.07
CA LYS A 30 1.61 0.09 1.88
C LYS A 30 2.93 -0.10 2.63
N LYS A 31 3.89 0.81 2.44
CA LYS A 31 5.24 0.68 3.01
C LYS A 31 5.77 1.99 3.61
N ILE A 32 6.69 1.86 4.56
CA ILE A 32 7.58 2.94 5.00
C ILE A 32 9.00 2.51 4.58
N PRO A 33 9.56 3.04 3.48
CA PRO A 33 10.87 2.63 2.97
C PRO A 33 11.97 2.76 4.01
N GLU A 34 11.95 3.87 4.77
CA GLU A 34 12.95 4.18 5.79
C GLU A 34 12.96 3.20 6.97
N MET A 35 11.88 2.44 7.17
CA MET A 35 11.79 1.44 8.24
C MET A 35 11.77 0.00 7.75
N SER A 36 11.89 -0.23 6.43
CA SER A 36 11.71 -1.56 5.82
C SER A 36 10.41 -2.27 6.25
N VAL A 37 9.37 -1.48 6.60
CA VAL A 37 8.05 -1.99 6.98
C VAL A 37 7.16 -1.96 5.74
N ALA A 38 6.52 -3.08 5.43
CA ALA A 38 5.56 -3.17 4.33
C ALA A 38 4.39 -4.10 4.67
N GLU A 39 3.17 -3.67 4.32
CA GLU A 39 1.95 -4.46 4.35
C GLU A 39 1.47 -4.67 2.92
N THR A 40 1.15 -5.92 2.56
CA THR A 40 0.69 -6.28 1.22
C THR A 40 -0.63 -7.05 1.28
N LYS A 41 -1.60 -6.64 0.47
CA LYS A 41 -2.88 -7.35 0.29
C LYS A 41 -3.12 -7.66 -1.18
N VAL A 42 -3.70 -8.82 -1.46
CA VAL A 42 -4.00 -9.29 -2.83
C VAL A 42 -5.50 -9.48 -2.98
N PHE A 43 -6.05 -8.96 -4.07
CA PHE A 43 -7.47 -8.97 -4.40
C PHE A 43 -7.70 -9.61 -5.76
N ARG A 44 -8.88 -10.22 -5.95
CA ARG A 44 -9.31 -10.75 -7.26
C ARG A 44 -10.00 -9.68 -8.12
N SER A 45 -10.51 -8.62 -7.49
CA SER A 45 -11.26 -7.55 -8.16
C SER A 45 -10.51 -6.23 -8.06
N LYS A 46 -10.47 -5.48 -9.17
CA LYS A 46 -9.87 -4.14 -9.23
C LYS A 46 -10.54 -3.17 -8.25
N GLN A 47 -11.86 -3.26 -8.13
CA GLN A 47 -12.66 -2.39 -7.28
C GLN A 47 -12.29 -2.53 -5.80
N ASP A 48 -12.15 -3.76 -5.30
CA ASP A 48 -11.77 -3.99 -3.90
C ASP A 48 -10.34 -3.55 -3.60
N ALA A 49 -9.42 -3.76 -4.56
CA ALA A 49 -8.06 -3.25 -4.46
C ALA A 49 -8.02 -1.71 -4.43
N LYS A 50 -8.85 -1.04 -5.24
CA LYS A 50 -8.97 0.43 -5.23
C LYS A 50 -9.52 0.94 -3.90
N LYS A 51 -10.56 0.32 -3.35
CA LYS A 51 -11.11 0.65 -2.02
C LYS A 51 -10.04 0.54 -0.94
N GLN A 52 -9.24 -0.53 -0.95
CA GLN A 52 -8.15 -0.70 0.02
C GLN A 52 -7.05 0.35 -0.15
N PHE A 53 -6.71 0.68 -1.39
CA PHE A 53 -5.73 1.72 -1.72
C PHE A 53 -6.18 3.09 -1.20
N GLU A 54 -7.43 3.47 -1.48
CA GLU A 54 -8.03 4.74 -1.03
C GLU A 54 -8.12 4.80 0.50
N ALA A 55 -8.56 3.71 1.15
CA ALA A 55 -8.61 3.61 2.62
C ALA A 55 -7.24 3.67 3.31
N TRP A 56 -6.15 3.51 2.57
CA TRP A 56 -4.78 3.62 3.09
C TRP A 56 -4.11 4.97 2.82
N LEU A 57 -4.70 5.77 1.92
CA LEU A 57 -4.29 7.14 1.62
C LEU A 57 -4.98 8.18 2.52
N GLU A 58 -6.16 7.87 3.05
CA GLU A 58 -6.85 8.64 4.10
C GLU A 58 -6.10 8.59 5.44
#